data_AF-A0A2D9Z6J2-F1
#
_entry.id   AF-A0A2D9Z6J2-F1
#
_cell.length_a   1.000
_cell.length_b   1.000
_cell.length_c   1.000
_cell.angle_alpha   90.00
_cell.angle_beta   90.00
_cell.angle_gamma   90.00
#
_symmetry.space_group_name_H-M   'P 1'
#
loop_
_entity.id
_entity.type
_entity.pdbx_description
1 polymer ?
#
loop_
_entity_poly.entity_id
_entity_poly.type
_entity_poly.pdbx_seq_one_letter_code
_entity_poly.pdbx_strand_id
1 'polypeptide(L)' 'MSGWEQILYLIPLVLCSSLVYGATRHEDWTIITKESVKLAAWLLCFTGCVFVAVLLFSFFN' A
#
# COMPACT_ATOMS: atom_id res chain seq x y z
N MET A 1 -8.66 -1.15 -19.99
CA MET A 1 -8.49 -0.23 -18.86
C MET A 1 -7.26 0.60 -19.11
N SER A 2 -7.38 1.92 -18.99
CA SER A 2 -6.25 2.85 -19.04
C SER A 2 -5.27 2.55 -17.89
N GLY A 3 -3.97 2.78 -18.11
CA GLY A 3 -2.97 2.61 -17.04
C GLY A 3 -3.28 3.47 -15.80
N TRP A 4 -3.95 4.61 -15.97
CA TRP A 4 -4.38 5.44 -14.86
C TRP A 4 -5.47 4.83 -13.99
N GLU A 5 -6.39 4.07 -14.58
CA GLU A 5 -7.45 3.40 -13.83
C GLU A 5 -6.85 2.35 -12.86
N GLN A 6 -5.76 1.70 -13.26
CA GLN A 6 -5.07 0.72 -12.43
C GLN A 6 -4.41 1.37 -11.21
N ILE A 7 -3.81 2.54 -11.39
CA ILE A 7 -3.19 3.30 -10.29
C ILE A 7 -4.26 3.77 -9.29
N LEU A 8 -5.44 4.16 -9.77
CA LEU A 8 -6.54 4.57 -8.90
C LEU A 8 -7.02 3.43 -7.97
N TYR A 9 -6.92 2.16 -8.39
CA TYR A 9 -7.24 1.02 -7.53
C TYR A 9 -6.24 0.81 -6.39
N LEU A 10 -5.04 1.40 -6.46
CA LEU A 10 -4.08 1.33 -5.36
C LEU A 10 -4.64 1.98 -4.08
N ILE A 11 -5.43 3.05 -4.24
CA ILE A 11 -6.00 3.79 -3.11
C ILE A 11 -6.95 2.91 -2.28
N PRO A 12 -8.05 2.37 -2.83
CA PRO A 12 -8.95 1.52 -2.05
C PRO A 12 -8.26 0.25 -1.58
N LEU A 13 -7.31 -0.31 -2.36
CA LEU A 13 -6.56 -1.50 -1.96
C LEU A 13 -5.74 -1.25 -0.68
N VAL A 14 -4.94 -0.18 -0.66
CA VAL A 14 -4.08 0.16 0.48
C VAL A 14 -4.94 0.55 1.68
N LEU A 15 -5.98 1.36 1.48
CA LEU A 15 -6.87 1.79 2.57
C LEU A 15 -7.60 0.60 3.22
N CYS A 16 -8.25 -0.26 2.43
CA CYS A 16 -9.00 -1.39 2.96
C CYS A 16 -8.08 -2.42 3.63
N SER A 17 -6.98 -2.80 2.97
CA SER A 17 -6.06 -3.82 3.52
C SER A 17 -5.40 -3.35 4.83
N SER A 18 -4.99 -2.09 4.89
CA SER A 18 -4.35 -1.53 6.08
C SER A 18 -5.33 -1.36 7.24
N LEU A 19 -6.55 -0.88 6.98
CA LEU A 19 -7.57 -0.71 8.01
C LEU A 19 -8.03 -2.06 8.58
N VAL A 20 -8.25 -3.06 7.72
CA VAL A 20 -8.64 -4.42 8.17
C VAL A 20 -7.56 -5.02 9.06
N TYR A 21 -6.28 -4.83 8.73
CA TYR A 21 -5.18 -5.30 9.56
C TYR A 21 -5.20 -4.69 10.97
N GLY A 22 -5.38 -3.37 11.09
CA GLY A 22 -5.45 -2.72 12.39
C GLY A 22 -6.69 -3.13 13.18
N ALA A 23 -7.86 -3.09 12.53
CA ALA A 23 -9.16 -3.31 13.16
C ALA A 23 -9.42 -4.75 13.61
N THR A 24 -8.72 -5.74 13.03
CA THR A 24 -8.86 -7.14 13.44
C THR A 24 -8.00 -7.52 14.65
N ARG A 25 -6.99 -6.72 14.97
CA ARG A 25 -6.00 -7.02 16.03
C ARG A 25 -6.17 -6.19 17.28
N HIS A 26 -6.83 -5.05 17.16
CA HIS A 26 -6.91 -4.05 18.22
C HIS A 26 -8.33 -3.53 18.34
N GLU A 27 -8.76 -3.29 19.57
CA GLU A 27 -10.08 -2.71 19.88
C GLU A 27 -9.98 -1.18 20.11
N ASP A 28 -8.78 -0.69 20.47
CA ASP A 28 -8.51 0.73 20.68
C ASP A 28 -8.30 1.46 19.35
N TRP A 29 -9.16 2.44 19.06
CA TRP A 29 -9.12 3.25 17.83
C TRP A 29 -7.78 3.95 17.57
N THR A 30 -7.09 4.38 18.62
CA THR A 30 -5.77 5.02 18.52
C THR A 30 -4.72 4.02 18.02
N ILE A 31 -4.79 2.78 18.51
CA ILE A 31 -3.88 1.71 18.09
C ILE A 31 -4.22 1.24 16.68
N ILE A 32 -5.52 1.04 16.39
CA ILE A 32 -6.01 0.66 15.06
C ILE A 32 -5.48 1.62 14.00
N THR A 33 -5.69 2.93 14.21
CA THR A 33 -5.27 3.95 13.24
C THR A 33 -3.76 3.98 13.07
N LYS A 34 -2.99 3.91 14.16
CA LYS A 34 -1.52 3.88 14.11
C LYS A 34 -0.98 2.68 13.34
N GLU A 35 -1.44 1.47 13.65
CA GLU A 35 -0.95 0.26 12.97
C GLU A 35 -1.46 0.18 11.52
N SER A 36 -2.66 0.69 11.24
CA SER A 36 -3.17 0.81 9.86
C SER A 36 -2.30 1.76 9.04
N VAL A 37 -2.00 2.97 9.53
CA VAL A 37 -1.12 3.93 8.82
C VAL A 37 0.28 3.35 8.60
N LYS A 38 0.83 2.69 9.61
CA LYS A 38 2.13 2.02 9.50
C LYS A 38 2.13 0.94 8.41
N LEU A 39 1.08 0.12 8.34
CA LEU A 39 0.96 -0.89 7.28
C LEU A 39 0.76 -0.26 5.91
N ALA A 40 -0.07 0.78 5.80
CA ALA A 40 -0.27 1.51 4.55
C ALA A 40 1.05 2.08 4.01
N ALA A 41 1.86 2.68 4.89
CA ALA A 41 3.19 3.19 4.55
C ALA A 41 4.13 2.05 4.09
N TRP A 42 4.09 0.89 4.75
CA TRP A 42 4.87 -0.28 4.34
C TRP A 42 4.47 -0.82 2.98
N LEU A 43 3.17 -0.93 2.70
CA LEU A 43 2.66 -1.39 1.40
C LEU A 43 3.11 -0.45 0.28
N LEU A 44 2.90 0.85 0.45
CA LEU A 44 3.31 1.85 -0.55
C LEU A 44 4.83 1.86 -0.75
N CYS A 45 5.61 1.79 0.32
CA CYS A 45 7.07 1.75 0.25
C CYS A 45 7.54 0.50 -0.51
N PHE A 46 7.00 -0.67 -0.16
CA PHE A 46 7.38 -1.92 -0.81
C PHE A 46 7.01 -1.92 -2.30
N THR A 47 5.77 -1.57 -2.65
CA THR A 47 5.33 -1.47 -4.04
C THR A 47 6.16 -0.45 -4.82
N GLY A 48 6.46 0.70 -4.22
CA GLY A 48 7.32 1.73 -4.82
C GLY A 48 8.75 1.22 -5.06
N CYS A 49 9.36 0.53 -4.10
CA CYS A 49 10.69 -0.07 -4.25
C CYS A 49 10.72 -1.11 -5.37
N VAL A 50 9.73 -2.00 -5.44
CA VAL A 50 9.62 -3.00 -6.52
C VAL A 50 9.45 -2.30 -7.87
N PHE A 51 8.58 -1.29 -7.96
CA PHE A 51 8.40 -0.51 -9.18
C PHE A 51 9.70 0.15 -9.64
N VAL A 52 10.42 0.82 -8.73
CA VAL A 52 11.72 1.44 -9.03
C VAL A 52 12.74 0.40 -9.50
N ALA A 53 12.82 -0.75 -8.84
CA ALA A 53 13.73 -1.82 -9.25
C ALA A 53 13.43 -2.30 -10.68
N VAL A 54 12.16 -2.59 -10.97
CA VAL A 54 11.72 -3.01 -12.32
C VAL A 54 11.98 -1.92 -13.36
N LEU A 55 11.71 -0.66 -13.02
CA LEU A 55 11.98 0.49 -13.91
C LEU A 55 13.48 0.61 -14.23
N LEU A 56 14.35 0.44 -13.22
CA LEU A 56 15.79 0.43 -13.43
C LEU A 56 16.21 -0.71 -14.35
N PHE A 57 15.72 -1.93 -14.13
CA PHE A 57 16.00 -3.07 -15.00
C PHE A 57 15.54 -2.83 -16.45
N SER A 58 14.41 -2.14 -16.65
CA SER A 58 13.92 -1.79 -17.98
C SER A 58 14.85 -0.87 -18.77
N PHE A 59 15.77 -0.15 -18.14
CA PHE A 59 16.77 0.66 -18.86
C PHE A 59 17.98 -0.15 -19.34
N PHE A 60 18.21 -1.33 -18.75
CA PHE A 60 19.34 -2.21 -19.10
C PHE A 60 18.94 -3.37 -20.03
N ASN A 61 17.65 -3.48 -20.35
CA ASN A 61 17.08 -4.50 -21.22
C ASN A 61 16.63 -3.89 -22.55
#